data_AF-A0A536X848-F1
#
_entry.id   AF-A0A536X848-F1
#
_cell.length_a   1.000
_cell.length_b   1.000
_cell.length_c   1.000
_cell.angle_alpha   90.00
_cell.angle_beta   90.00
_cell.angle_gamma   90.00
#
_symmetry.space_group_name_H-M   'P 1'
#
loop_
_entity.id
_entity.type
_entity.pdbx_description
1 polymer ?
#
loop_
_entity_poly.entity_id
_entity_poly.type
_entity_poly.pdbx_seq_one_letter_code
_entity_poly.pdbx_strand_id
1 'polypeptide(L)'
;MKTPFKCLARGSRKTGCSLNIGMWSTEGKPEAAAWGILLADVIRHLANAIREEHGVELDTTVHKVVESLLSELDQPTSAAHGSFNLGHS
;
A
#
# COMPACT_ATOMS: atom_id res chain seq x y z
N MET A 1 5.14 23.23 1.37
CA MET A 1 5.10 22.25 0.26
C MET A 1 5.84 21.00 0.75
N LYS A 2 5.15 19.86 0.95
CA LYS A 2 5.74 18.65 1.56
C LYS A 2 5.51 17.43 0.67
N THR A 3 6.59 16.66 0.51
CA THR A 3 6.96 15.82 -0.64
C THR A 3 7.12 14.33 -0.24
N PRO A 4 7.13 13.38 -1.19
CA PRO A 4 6.89 11.97 -0.90
C PRO A 4 8.09 11.20 -0.31
N PHE A 5 7.81 10.34 0.67
CA PHE A 5 8.57 9.15 1.07
C PHE A 5 8.87 8.32 -0.17
N LYS A 6 10.10 7.82 -0.34
CA LYS A 6 10.49 6.99 -1.48
C LYS A 6 11.09 5.69 -0.96
N CYS A 7 10.33 4.61 -1.08
CA CYS A 7 10.76 3.25 -0.76
C CYS A 7 11.66 2.76 -1.91
N LEU A 8 12.98 2.94 -1.77
CA LEU A 8 13.97 2.45 -2.73
C LEU A 8 14.39 1.03 -2.39
N ALA A 9 13.90 0.05 -3.16
CA ALA A 9 14.42 -1.30 -3.15
C ALA A 9 15.26 -1.52 -4.42
N ARG A 10 16.60 -1.57 -4.29
CA ARG A 10 17.51 -1.99 -5.37
C ARG A 10 17.52 -3.53 -5.45
N GLY A 11 17.13 -4.05 -6.60
CA GLY A 11 17.15 -5.48 -6.95
C GLY A 11 15.88 -5.88 -7.69
N SER A 12 16.01 -6.46 -8.88
CA SER A 12 15.01 -6.68 -9.94
C SER A 12 13.77 -7.56 -9.61
N ARG A 13 13.41 -7.70 -8.32
CA ARG A 13 12.20 -8.41 -7.85
C ARG A 13 11.46 -7.70 -6.70
N LYS A 14 11.76 -6.43 -6.43
CA LYS A 14 11.08 -5.66 -5.37
C LYS A 14 10.27 -4.52 -6.00
N THR A 15 8.98 -4.43 -5.68
CA THR A 15 8.14 -3.31 -6.08
C THR A 15 8.53 -2.07 -5.29
N GLY A 16 8.98 -1.02 -5.99
CA GLY A 16 9.28 0.28 -5.38
C GLY A 16 8.02 1.13 -5.30
N CYS A 17 7.75 1.76 -4.16
CA CYS A 17 6.64 2.69 -4.00
C CYS A 17 7.15 3.99 -3.36
N SER A 18 6.52 5.12 -3.68
CA SER A 18 6.76 6.39 -2.97
C SER A 18 5.45 6.89 -2.37
N LEU A 19 5.40 7.15 -1.07
CA LEU A 19 4.21 7.54 -0.31
C LEU A 19 4.40 8.92 0.29
N ASN A 20 3.43 9.83 0.31
CA ASN A 20 3.66 11.14 0.95
C ASN A 20 3.29 11.16 2.44
N ILE A 21 4.24 10.84 3.31
CA ILE A 21 4.04 10.90 4.76
C ILE A 21 3.89 12.36 5.21
N GLY A 22 2.83 12.63 5.96
CA GLY A 22 2.37 13.95 6.37
C GLY A 22 1.25 14.53 5.49
N MET A 23 0.96 13.94 4.31
CA MET A 23 -0.09 14.44 3.41
C MET A 23 -1.45 14.51 4.10
N TRP A 24 -1.87 13.41 4.72
CA TRP A 24 -3.17 13.35 5.40
C TRP A 24 -3.22 14.27 6.62
N SER A 25 -2.13 14.34 7.38
CA SER A 25 -2.01 15.24 8.52
C SER A 25 -2.16 16.71 8.12
N THR A 26 -1.64 17.12 6.94
CA THR A 26 -1.81 18.50 6.44
C THR A 26 -3.26 18.83 6.06
N GLU A 27 -4.08 17.82 5.78
CA GLU A 27 -5.51 17.96 5.53
C GLU A 27 -6.36 17.83 6.81
N GLY A 28 -5.72 17.74 7.98
CA GLY A 28 -6.41 17.54 9.26
C GLY A 28 -6.98 16.14 9.46
N LYS A 29 -6.55 15.15 8.66
CA LYS A 29 -7.02 13.76 8.76
C LYS A 29 -6.06 12.92 9.61
N PRO A 30 -6.56 11.98 10.43
CA PRO A 30 -5.72 11.03 11.14
C PRO A 30 -4.97 10.15 10.15
N GLU A 31 -3.64 10.27 10.12
CA GLU A 31 -2.82 9.76 9.03
C GLU A 31 -2.87 8.23 8.89
N ALA A 32 -2.72 7.48 9.98
CA ALA A 32 -2.80 6.02 9.94
C ALA A 32 -4.16 5.52 9.43
N ALA A 33 -5.26 6.15 9.87
CA ALA A 33 -6.61 5.79 9.44
C ALA A 33 -6.83 6.11 7.95
N ALA A 34 -6.34 7.26 7.48
CA ALA A 34 -6.45 7.65 6.08
C ALA A 34 -5.69 6.69 5.15
N TRP A 35 -4.48 6.26 5.53
CA TRP A 35 -3.76 5.22 4.81
C TRP A 35 -4.50 3.87 4.80
N GLY A 36 -5.14 3.51 5.92
CA GLY A 36 -5.99 2.30 6.00
C GLY A 36 -7.18 2.36 5.03
N ILE A 37 -7.84 3.51 4.91
CA ILE A 37 -8.94 3.71 3.95
C ILE A 37 -8.43 3.57 2.51
N LEU A 38 -7.29 4.20 2.19
CA LEU A 38 -6.68 4.10 0.86
C LEU A 38 -6.37 2.63 0.50
N LEU A 39 -5.79 1.86 1.42
CA LEU A 39 -5.51 0.44 1.20
C LEU A 39 -6.80 -0.35 0.95
N ALA A 40 -7.87 -0.06 1.70
CA ALA A 40 -9.17 -0.70 1.47
C ALA A 40 -9.77 -0.36 0.08
N ASP A 41 -9.63 0.88 -0.39
CA ASP A 41 -10.02 1.27 -1.76
C ASP A 41 -9.21 0.49 -2.81
N VAL A 42 -7.89 0.38 -2.63
CA VAL A 42 -7.01 -0.38 -3.54
C VAL A 42 -7.44 -1.85 -3.62
N ILE A 43 -7.71 -2.49 -2.48
CA ILE A 43 -8.17 -3.89 -2.44
C ILE A 43 -9.51 -4.05 -3.19
N ARG A 44 -10.46 -3.13 -3.02
CA ARG A 44 -11.73 -3.14 -3.76
C ARG A 44 -11.54 -2.97 -5.27
N HIS A 45 -10.61 -2.11 -5.69
CA HIS A 45 -10.28 -1.95 -7.11
C HIS A 45 -9.65 -3.21 -7.70
N LEU A 46 -8.75 -3.88 -6.97
CA LEU A 46 -8.18 -5.17 -7.39
C LEU A 46 -9.26 -6.24 -7.55
N ALA A 47 -10.19 -6.33 -6.60
CA ALA A 47 -11.30 -7.27 -6.68
C ALA A 47 -12.19 -7.03 -7.91
N ASN A 48 -12.51 -5.77 -8.20
CA ASN A 48 -13.25 -5.42 -9.42
C ASN A 48 -12.51 -5.84 -10.69
N ALA A 49 -11.22 -5.53 -10.80
CA ALA A 49 -10.41 -5.87 -11.97
C ALA A 49 -10.29 -7.40 -12.17
N ILE A 50 -10.03 -8.15 -11.10
CA ILE A 50 -9.90 -9.62 -11.15
C ILE A 50 -11.24 -10.27 -11.54
N ARG A 51 -12.37 -9.73 -11.07
CA ARG A 51 -13.69 -10.19 -11.52
C ARG A 51 -13.89 -9.94 -13.01
N GLU A 52 -13.54 -8.76 -13.50
CA GLU A 52 -13.69 -8.40 -14.92
C GLU A 52 -12.81 -9.26 -15.83
N GLU A 53 -11.57 -9.55 -15.41
CA GLU A 53 -10.60 -10.31 -16.21
C GLU A 53 -10.81 -11.83 -16.13
N HIS A 54 -11.22 -12.34 -14.96
CA HIS A 54 -11.20 -13.78 -14.67
C HIS A 54 -12.53 -14.35 -14.15
N GLY A 55 -13.57 -13.52 -13.99
CA GLY A 55 -14.89 -13.97 -13.52
C GLY A 55 -14.92 -14.43 -12.05
N VAL A 56 -13.90 -14.09 -11.26
CA VAL A 56 -13.84 -14.46 -9.83
C VAL A 56 -14.75 -13.54 -9.01
N GLU A 57 -15.46 -14.11 -8.03
CA GLU A 57 -16.30 -13.34 -7.11
C GLU A 57 -15.50 -12.29 -6.31
N LEU A 58 -16.12 -11.12 -6.08
CA LEU A 58 -15.49 -9.99 -5.39
C LEU A 58 -15.03 -10.39 -3.99
N ASP A 59 -15.93 -10.95 -3.19
CA ASP A 59 -15.66 -11.30 -1.79
C ASP A 59 -14.55 -12.34 -1.66
N THR A 60 -14.49 -13.29 -2.61
CA THR A 60 -13.41 -14.29 -2.69
C THR A 60 -12.07 -13.60 -2.88
N THR A 61 -12.02 -12.61 -3.77
CA THR A 61 -10.77 -11.88 -4.06
C THR A 61 -10.37 -11.00 -2.89
N VAL A 62 -11.31 -10.24 -2.31
CA VAL A 62 -11.05 -9.39 -1.13
C VAL A 62 -10.53 -10.24 0.02
N HIS A 63 -11.16 -11.38 0.32
CA HIS A 63 -10.74 -12.26 1.41
C HIS A 63 -9.31 -12.76 1.19
N LYS A 64 -8.99 -13.30 0.01
CA LYS A 64 -7.64 -13.81 -0.29
C LYS A 64 -6.56 -12.73 -0.20
N VAL A 65 -6.85 -11.53 -0.67
CA VAL A 65 -5.90 -10.41 -0.60
C VAL A 65 -5.69 -9.96 0.84
N VAL A 66 -6.75 -9.84 1.64
CA VAL A 66 -6.66 -9.46 3.06
C VAL A 66 -5.93 -10.52 3.87
N GLU A 67 -6.24 -11.81 3.66
CA GLU A 67 -5.56 -12.93 4.32
C GLU A 67 -4.05 -12.90 4.02
N SER A 68 -3.68 -12.76 2.74
CA SER A 68 -2.28 -12.65 2.34
C SER A 68 -1.59 -11.43 2.91
N LEU A 69 -2.27 -10.28 2.97
CA LEU A 69 -1.73 -9.04 3.53
C LEU A 69 -1.46 -9.19 5.04
N LEU A 70 -2.43 -9.70 5.79
CA LEU A 70 -2.28 -9.89 7.23
C LEU A 70 -1.20 -10.91 7.56
N SER A 71 -1.12 -12.00 6.79
CA SER A 71 -0.05 -13.00 6.92
C SER A 71 1.34 -12.40 6.69
N GLU A 72 1.53 -11.57 5.65
CA GLU A 72 2.82 -10.90 5.38
C GLU A 72 3.15 -9.83 6.43
N LEU A 73 2.16 -9.22 7.08
CA LEU A 73 2.38 -8.28 8.19
C LEU A 73 2.77 -9.01 9.50
N ASP A 74 2.22 -10.20 9.75
CA ASP A 74 2.52 -11.03 10.93
C ASP A 74 3.84 -11.80 10.78
N GLN A 75 4.07 -12.40 9.61
CA GLN A 75 5.25 -13.21 9.27
C GLN A 75 5.86 -12.72 7.95
N PRO A 76 6.63 -11.63 7.97
CA PRO A 76 7.21 -11.05 6.76
C PRO A 76 8.11 -12.04 6.03
N THR A 77 7.83 -12.27 4.74
CA THR A 77 8.69 -13.09 3.87
C THR A 77 9.88 -12.31 3.34
N SER A 78 9.84 -10.98 3.45
CA SER A 78 10.96 -10.11 3.09
C SER A 78 11.10 -8.90 4.02
N ALA A 79 12.33 -8.41 4.17
CA ALA A 79 12.56 -7.19 4.93
C ALA A 79 12.03 -5.95 4.18
N ALA A 80 11.39 -5.04 4.93
CA ALA A 80 11.07 -3.71 4.42
C ALA A 80 12.36 -2.91 4.21
N HIS A 81 12.58 -2.42 2.99
CA HIS A 81 13.74 -1.59 2.65
C HIS A 81 13.30 -0.24 2.10
N GLY A 82 13.79 0.84 2.69
CA GLY A 82 13.54 2.20 2.23
C GLY A 82 14.19 3.20 3.18
N SER A 83 14.20 4.48 2.78
CA SER A 83 14.65 5.56 3.63
C SER A 83 13.60 6.67 3.65
N PHE A 84 13.43 7.30 4.81
CA PHE A 84 12.75 8.58 4.86
C PHE A 84 13.69 9.65 4.27
N ASN A 85 13.27 10.26 3.17
CA ASN A 85 14.02 11.35 2.55
C ASN A 85 13.35 12.66 2.92
N LEU A 86 14.05 13.53 3.65
CA LEU A 86 13.53 14.83 4.08
C LEU A 86 13.34 15.83 2.92
N GLY A 87 13.78 15.47 1.70
CA GLY A 87 13.94 16.40 0.59
C GLY A 87 15.07 17.38 0.89
N HIS A 88 16.13 17.38 0.08
CA HIS A 88 17.11 18.46 0.18
C HIS A 88 16.45 19.77 -0.25
N SER A 89 16.80 20.84 0.47
CA SER A 89 16.46 22.24 0.17
C SER A 89 16.83 22.63 -1.26
#